data_AF-A0A9D0YJM0-F1
#
_entry.id   AF-A0A9D0YJM0-F1
#
_cell.length_a   1.000
_cell.length_b   1.000
_cell.length_c   1.000
_cell.angle_alpha   90.00
_cell.angle_beta   90.00
_cell.angle_gamma   90.00
#
_symmetry.space_group_name_H-M   'P 1'
#
loop_
_entity.id
_entity.type
_entity.pdbx_description
1 polymer ?
#
loop_
_entity_poly.entity_id
_entity_poly.type
_entity_poly.pdbx_seq_one_letter_code
_entity_poly.pdbx_strand_id
1 'polypeptide(L)'
;HAGDLEIEEHLLMLKASGVPYTCVYGNNDTLLIPLYGKYPIYQEPHYLTIHDIKIKMMHMPYYMSADADIVISGHTHMFEAQMQGETLFLNPGEVCAREKNLTECAMIKIDNGKFSVTHYFREPHKEVWTVRNINIL
;
A
#
# COMPACT_ATOMS: atom_id res chain seq x y z
N HIS A 1 1.14 0.11 4.52
CA HIS A 1 1.46 -1.20 3.92
C HIS A 1 0.18 -2.00 3.79
N ALA A 2 -0.12 -2.58 2.63
CA ALA A 2 -1.38 -3.26 2.34
C ALA A 2 -1.39 -4.73 2.82
N GLY A 3 -0.77 -5.03 3.96
CA GLY A 3 -0.70 -6.38 4.54
C GLY A 3 0.39 -7.29 3.97
N ASP A 4 0.36 -8.54 4.41
CA ASP A 4 1.33 -9.60 4.11
C ASP A 4 2.77 -9.20 4.47
N LEU A 5 2.94 -8.83 5.74
CA LEU A 5 4.23 -8.57 6.38
C LEU A 5 4.81 -9.86 7.00
N GLU A 6 3.97 -10.83 7.37
CA GLU A 6 4.25 -12.17 7.90
C GLU A 6 5.00 -12.24 9.24
N ILE A 7 6.05 -11.44 9.43
CA ILE A 7 6.98 -11.50 10.57
C ILE A 7 7.22 -10.13 11.21
N GLU A 8 7.49 -10.11 12.52
CA GLU A 8 7.70 -8.89 13.29
C GLU A 8 8.89 -8.06 12.78
N GLU A 9 9.90 -8.70 12.21
CA GLU A 9 11.08 -8.05 11.63
C GLU A 9 10.68 -6.98 10.59
N HIS A 10 9.68 -7.26 9.73
CA HIS A 10 9.22 -6.29 8.74
C HIS A 10 8.51 -5.09 9.37
N LEU A 11 7.77 -5.30 10.47
CA LEU A 11 7.19 -4.19 11.26
C LEU A 11 8.28 -3.34 11.93
N LEU A 12 9.35 -3.97 12.40
CA LEU A 12 10.52 -3.29 12.96
C LEU A 12 11.25 -2.46 11.90
N MET A 13 11.39 -2.96 10.67
CA MET A 13 11.94 -2.20 9.55
C MET A 13 11.13 -0.94 9.24
N LEU A 14 9.79 -1.05 9.21
CA LEU A 14 8.91 0.10 9.04
C LEU A 14 9.08 1.12 10.18
N LYS A 15 9.15 0.65 11.43
CA LYS A 15 9.41 1.52 12.58
C LYS A 15 10.77 2.20 12.52
N ALA A 16 11.81 1.46 12.14
CA ALA A 16 13.18 1.95 12.04
C ALA A 16 13.37 2.99 10.93
N SER A 17 12.48 3.02 9.93
CA SER A 17 12.52 4.03 8.86
C SER A 17 12.34 5.46 9.36
N GLY A 18 11.75 5.65 10.56
CA GLY A 18 11.42 6.98 11.10
C GLY A 18 10.26 7.68 10.38
N VAL A 19 9.68 7.06 9.35
CA VAL A 19 8.52 7.58 8.62
C VAL A 19 7.23 7.09 9.32
N PRO A 20 6.25 7.97 9.58
CA PRO A 20 4.94 7.53 10.06
C PRO A 20 4.34 6.49 9.13
N TYR A 21 3.86 5.38 9.69
CA TYR A 21 3.35 4.27 8.91
C TYR A 21 2.05 3.71 9.50
N THR A 22 1.23 3.13 8.64
CA THR A 22 0.06 2.34 8.98
C THR A 22 0.05 1.08 8.14
N CYS A 23 -0.47 0.00 8.68
CA CYS A 23 -0.61 -1.30 8.02
C CYS A 23 -2.00 -1.86 8.21
N VAL A 24 -2.43 -2.71 7.31
CA VAL A 24 -3.54 -3.64 7.53
C VAL A 24 -3.00 -5.06 7.61
N TYR A 25 -3.70 -5.97 8.28
CA TYR A 25 -3.40 -7.39 8.20
C TYR A 25 -3.75 -7.92 6.80
N GLY A 26 -2.86 -8.72 6.22
CA GLY A 26 -3.12 -9.59 5.08
C GLY A 26 -3.40 -11.04 5.49
N ASN A 27 -3.76 -11.89 4.53
CA ASN A 27 -4.15 -13.26 4.84
C ASN A 27 -2.98 -14.12 5.34
N ASN A 28 -1.72 -13.68 5.16
CA ASN A 28 -0.53 -14.36 5.66
C ASN A 28 -0.05 -13.83 7.02
N ASP A 29 -0.70 -12.81 7.60
CA ASP A 29 -0.24 -12.13 8.82
C ASP A 29 -0.70 -12.77 10.13
N THR A 30 -1.09 -14.06 10.14
CA THR A 30 -1.61 -14.73 11.35
C THR A 30 -0.63 -14.67 12.52
N LEU A 31 0.68 -14.73 12.25
CA LEU A 31 1.73 -14.65 13.28
C LEU A 31 1.86 -13.25 13.90
N LEU A 32 1.31 -12.21 13.27
CA LEU A 32 1.34 -10.83 13.74
C LEU A 32 0.17 -10.49 14.67
N ILE A 33 -0.90 -11.29 14.68
CA ILE A 33 -2.10 -11.06 15.51
C ILE A 33 -1.77 -10.86 17.00
N PRO A 34 -0.87 -11.64 17.63
CA PRO A 34 -0.49 -11.44 19.04
C PRO A 34 0.19 -10.10 19.31
N LEU A 35 0.65 -9.38 18.29
CA LEU A 35 1.32 -8.08 18.39
C LEU A 35 0.32 -6.91 18.28
N TYR A 36 -0.98 -7.18 18.25
CA TYR A 36 -2.03 -6.15 18.23
C TYR A 36 -1.81 -5.12 19.35
N GLY A 37 -1.90 -3.83 18.99
CA GLY A 37 -1.66 -2.70 19.90
C GLY A 37 -0.18 -2.33 20.10
N LYS A 38 0.79 -3.16 19.68
CA LYS A 38 2.22 -2.85 19.72
C LYS A 38 2.69 -2.04 18.50
N TYR A 39 2.01 -2.23 17.36
CA TYR A 39 2.32 -1.59 16.07
C TYR A 39 1.05 -1.01 15.44
N PRO A 40 1.16 -0.02 14.54
CA PRO A 40 0.02 0.53 13.79
C PRO A 40 -0.39 -0.42 12.65
N ILE A 41 -0.82 -1.63 13.02
CA ILE A 41 -1.39 -2.64 12.12
C ILE A 41 -2.83 -2.94 12.53
N TYR A 42 -3.75 -2.82 11.58
CA TYR A 42 -5.19 -2.79 11.84
C TYR A 42 -5.93 -3.86 11.06
N GLN A 43 -7.12 -4.22 11.52
CA GLN A 43 -8.04 -5.04 10.72
C GLN A 43 -8.50 -4.28 9.47
N GLU A 44 -8.66 -5.01 8.37
CA GLU A 44 -9.19 -4.48 7.12
C GLU A 44 -10.74 -4.47 7.09
N PRO A 45 -11.38 -3.52 6.39
CA PRO A 45 -10.80 -2.30 5.85
C PRO A 45 -10.51 -1.28 6.98
N HIS A 46 -9.34 -0.66 6.93
CA HIS A 46 -8.96 0.38 7.87
C HIS A 46 -9.08 1.77 7.21
N TYR A 47 -9.75 2.69 7.88
CA TYR A 47 -9.83 4.08 7.45
C TYR A 47 -8.87 4.93 8.27
N LEU A 48 -8.13 5.79 7.58
CA LEU A 48 -7.30 6.82 8.20
C LEU A 48 -7.44 8.13 7.44
N THR A 49 -7.06 9.21 8.10
CA THR A 49 -7.02 10.54 7.48
C THR A 49 -5.63 11.11 7.63
N ILE A 50 -5.07 11.60 6.52
CA ILE A 50 -3.83 12.38 6.51
C ILE A 50 -4.20 13.79 6.06
N HIS A 51 -4.11 14.76 6.97
CA HIS A 51 -4.67 16.11 6.79
C HIS A 51 -6.18 16.03 6.54
N ASP A 52 -6.65 16.39 5.34
CA ASP A 52 -8.06 16.31 4.95
C ASP A 52 -8.33 15.16 3.97
N ILE A 53 -7.34 14.31 3.70
CA ILE A 53 -7.45 13.20 2.74
C ILE A 53 -7.84 11.92 3.46
N LYS A 54 -9.04 11.42 3.19
CA LYS A 54 -9.57 10.15 3.69
C LYS A 54 -9.01 9.00 2.86
N ILE A 55 -8.37 8.05 3.53
CA ILE A 55 -7.77 6.86 2.93
C ILE A 55 -8.45 5.64 3.49
N LYS A 56 -8.89 4.74 2.62
CA LYS A 56 -9.37 3.39 2.94
C LYS A 56 -8.30 2.40 2.52
N MET A 57 -7.85 1.55 3.43
CA MET A 57 -6.82 0.56 3.17
C MET A 57 -7.34 -0.84 3.50
N MET A 58 -7.07 -1.80 2.63
CA MET A 58 -7.37 -3.21 2.81
C MET A 58 -6.28 -4.05 2.14
N HIS A 59 -6.12 -5.29 2.55
CA HIS A 59 -5.35 -6.29 1.83
C HIS A 59 -6.23 -6.95 0.78
N MET A 60 -7.35 -7.55 1.20
CA MET A 60 -8.31 -8.21 0.32
C MET A 60 -9.23 -7.17 -0.35
N PRO A 61 -9.33 -7.15 -1.70
CA PRO A 61 -10.11 -6.15 -2.43
C PRO A 61 -11.63 -6.42 -2.40
N TYR A 62 -12.19 -6.76 -1.24
CA TYR A 62 -13.62 -7.06 -1.07
C TYR A 62 -14.49 -5.80 -0.91
N TYR A 63 -13.91 -4.70 -0.42
CA TYR A 63 -14.65 -3.48 -0.06
C TYR A 63 -14.26 -2.29 -0.95
N MET A 64 -14.25 -2.47 -2.28
CA MET A 64 -13.75 -1.49 -3.26
C MET A 64 -14.75 -0.36 -3.60
N SER A 65 -15.59 0.05 -2.65
CA SER A 65 -16.45 1.23 -2.82
C SER A 65 -15.64 2.53 -2.86
N ALA A 66 -16.06 3.48 -3.70
CA ALA A 66 -15.48 4.83 -3.80
C ALA A 66 -16.00 5.75 -2.67
N ASP A 67 -15.74 5.39 -1.41
CA ASP A 67 -16.21 6.11 -0.22
C ASP A 67 -15.10 6.84 0.56
N ALA A 68 -13.94 6.98 -0.07
CA ALA A 68 -12.74 7.68 0.40
C ALA A 68 -12.06 8.39 -0.78
N ASP A 69 -11.15 9.32 -0.51
CA ASP A 69 -10.39 10.00 -1.56
C ASP A 69 -9.37 9.04 -2.19
N ILE A 70 -8.81 8.13 -1.39
CA ILE A 70 -7.87 7.10 -1.83
C ILE A 70 -8.30 5.75 -1.27
N VAL A 71 -8.40 4.73 -2.13
CA VAL A 71 -8.63 3.33 -1.76
C VAL A 71 -7.38 2.53 -2.13
N ILE A 72 -6.72 1.95 -1.12
CA ILE A 72 -5.52 1.12 -1.28
C ILE A 72 -5.88 -0.34 -1.01
N SER A 73 -5.58 -1.22 -1.97
CA SER A 73 -5.70 -2.67 -1.82
C SER A 73 -4.35 -3.38 -2.04
N GLY A 74 -4.26 -4.65 -1.62
CA GLY A 74 -3.11 -5.52 -1.84
C GLY A 74 -3.52 -6.83 -2.51
N HIS A 75 -2.99 -7.95 -2.01
CA HIS A 75 -3.38 -9.33 -2.32
C HIS A 75 -3.15 -9.85 -3.75
N THR A 76 -3.30 -9.03 -4.80
CA THR A 76 -3.21 -9.50 -6.19
C THR A 76 -1.78 -9.57 -6.73
N HIS A 77 -0.81 -8.97 -6.04
CA HIS A 77 0.57 -8.81 -6.51
C HIS A 77 0.69 -8.03 -7.81
N MET A 78 -0.34 -7.28 -8.21
CA MET A 78 -0.39 -6.56 -9.47
C MET A 78 -0.55 -5.06 -9.21
N PHE A 79 0.42 -4.28 -9.69
CA PHE A 79 0.31 -2.83 -9.68
C PHE A 79 -0.92 -2.37 -10.47
N GLU A 80 -1.77 -1.56 -9.84
CA GLU A 80 -2.94 -0.92 -10.44
C GLU A 80 -3.07 0.50 -9.90
N ALA A 81 -3.36 1.47 -10.76
CA ALA A 81 -3.63 2.84 -10.33
C ALA A 81 -4.62 3.49 -11.30
N GLN A 82 -5.79 3.88 -10.82
CA GLN A 82 -6.84 4.47 -11.64
C GLN A 82 -7.74 5.42 -10.83
N MET A 83 -8.30 6.41 -11.51
CA MET A 83 -9.38 7.22 -10.94
C MET A 83 -10.73 6.58 -11.24
N GLN A 84 -11.63 6.61 -10.27
CA GLN A 84 -13.06 6.38 -10.48
C GLN A 84 -13.83 7.53 -9.85
N GLY A 85 -14.29 8.45 -10.70
CA GLY A 85 -14.79 9.74 -10.23
C GLY A 85 -13.65 10.52 -9.56
N GLU A 86 -13.83 10.90 -8.30
CA GLU A 86 -12.84 11.66 -7.52
C GLU A 86 -11.96 10.76 -6.63
N THR A 87 -12.21 9.45 -6.60
CA THR A 87 -11.46 8.49 -5.79
C THR A 87 -10.30 7.88 -6.58
N LEU A 88 -9.10 7.90 -6.02
CA LEU A 88 -7.95 7.13 -6.51
C LEU A 88 -8.00 5.71 -5.96
N PHE A 89 -8.01 4.72 -6.85
CA PHE A 89 -7.80 3.32 -6.51
C PHE A 89 -6.35 2.94 -6.81
N LEU A 90 -5.67 2.35 -5.82
CA LEU A 90 -4.27 1.96 -5.91
C LEU A 90 -4.05 0.56 -5.36
N ASN A 91 -3.40 -0.29 -6.14
CA ASN A 91 -2.67 -1.45 -5.66
C ASN A 91 -1.17 -1.22 -5.93
N PRO A 92 -0.31 -1.17 -4.89
CA PRO A 92 1.10 -0.90 -5.08
C PRO A 92 1.88 -2.09 -5.65
N GLY A 93 1.24 -3.26 -5.77
CA GLY A 93 1.87 -4.48 -6.22
C GLY A 93 2.61 -5.22 -5.10
N GLU A 94 3.77 -5.78 -5.43
CA GLU A 94 4.56 -6.61 -4.53
C GLU A 94 6.01 -6.13 -4.39
N VAL A 95 6.48 -5.97 -3.15
CA VAL A 95 7.86 -5.57 -2.88
C VAL A 95 8.84 -6.75 -2.80
N CYS A 96 8.40 -7.90 -2.27
CA CYS A 96 9.27 -9.06 -2.00
C CYS A 96 9.49 -9.98 -3.22
N ALA A 97 8.79 -9.72 -4.34
CA ALA A 97 8.93 -10.46 -5.60
C ALA A 97 8.71 -11.98 -5.47
N ARG A 98 7.72 -12.40 -4.67
CA ARG A 98 7.34 -13.82 -4.47
C ARG A 98 6.67 -14.40 -5.71
N GLU A 99 5.77 -13.64 -6.35
CA GLU A 99 4.94 -14.14 -7.47
C GLU A 99 5.51 -13.80 -8.85
N LYS A 100 6.35 -12.76 -8.92
CA LYS A 100 7.00 -12.32 -10.15
C LYS A 100 8.40 -11.79 -9.88
N ASN A 101 9.26 -11.84 -10.90
CA ASN A 101 10.63 -11.29 -10.84
C ASN A 101 10.63 -9.74 -10.91
N LEU A 102 9.85 -9.10 -10.03
CA LEU A 102 9.63 -7.67 -9.99
C LEU A 102 9.37 -7.25 -8.54
N THR A 103 10.22 -6.36 -8.02
CA THR A 103 9.99 -5.59 -6.81
C THR A 103 9.37 -4.26 -7.22
N GLU A 104 8.21 -3.93 -6.68
CA GLU A 104 7.49 -2.71 -7.01
C GLU A 104 6.84 -2.03 -5.80
N CYS A 105 6.66 -0.72 -5.92
CA CYS A 105 5.91 0.09 -4.97
C CYS A 105 5.40 1.37 -5.65
N ALA A 106 4.56 2.11 -4.95
CA ALA A 106 3.94 3.33 -5.46
C ALA A 106 4.15 4.51 -4.51
N MET A 107 4.29 5.70 -5.09
CA MET A 107 4.22 6.97 -4.37
C MET A 107 3.06 7.79 -4.91
N ILE A 108 2.23 8.29 -4.00
CA ILE A 108 1.19 9.27 -4.32
C ILE A 108 1.70 10.63 -3.88
N LYS A 109 1.79 11.57 -4.83
CA LYS A 109 1.94 12.99 -4.53
C LYS A 109 0.55 13.63 -4.55
N ILE A 110 0.28 14.45 -3.54
CA ILE A 110 -0.96 15.22 -3.41
C ILE A 110 -0.61 16.70 -3.50
N ASP A 111 -1.22 17.40 -4.45
CA ASP A 111 -0.98 18.83 -4.67
C ASP A 111 -2.29 19.52 -5.05
N ASN A 112 -2.76 20.46 -4.22
CA ASN A 112 -4.03 21.17 -4.39
C ASN A 112 -5.23 20.23 -4.68
N GLY A 113 -5.34 19.14 -3.91
CA GLY A 113 -6.41 18.14 -4.06
C GLY A 113 -6.27 17.21 -5.27
N LYS A 114 -5.21 17.33 -6.07
CA LYS A 114 -4.93 16.44 -7.20
C LYS A 114 -3.92 15.38 -6.83
N PHE A 115 -4.13 14.17 -7.34
CA PHE A 115 -3.21 13.06 -7.19
C PHE A 115 -2.25 12.95 -8.36
N SER A 116 -1.03 12.52 -8.08
CA SER A 116 -0.08 12.05 -9.08
C SER A 116 0.56 10.77 -8.56
N VAL A 117 0.48 9.69 -9.34
CA VAL A 117 1.02 8.38 -8.93
C VAL A 117 2.33 8.13 -9.66
N THR A 118 3.37 7.78 -8.92
CA THR A 118 4.64 7.30 -9.45
C THR A 118 4.80 5.83 -9.10
N HIS A 119 4.98 4.99 -10.12
CA HIS A 119 5.29 3.57 -9.97
C HIS A 119 6.81 3.37 -10.02
N TYR A 120 7.36 2.79 -8.95
CA TYR A 120 8.75 2.40 -8.85
C TYR A 120 8.84 0.89 -8.97
N PHE A 121 9.66 0.39 -9.89
CA PHE A 121 9.84 -1.05 -10.05
C PHE A 121 11.24 -1.40 -10.55
N ARG A 122 11.68 -2.62 -10.22
CA ARG A 122 12.95 -3.20 -10.67
C ARG A 122 12.91 -4.71 -10.53
N GLU A 123 13.79 -5.41 -11.24
CA GLU A 123 14.09 -6.80 -10.89
C GLU A 123 14.79 -6.85 -9.52
N PRO A 124 14.54 -7.84 -8.65
CA PRO A 124 15.03 -7.84 -7.26
C PRO A 124 16.55 -7.76 -7.11
N HIS A 125 17.29 -8.27 -8.10
CA HIS A 125 18.76 -8.29 -8.12
C HIS A 125 19.37 -7.00 -8.69
N LYS A 126 18.56 -6.09 -9.25
CA LYS A 126 19.03 -4.81 -9.79
C LYS A 126 18.98 -3.75 -8.71
N GLU A 127 19.98 -2.87 -8.68
CA GLU A 127 19.99 -1.75 -7.71
C GLU A 127 19.12 -0.59 -8.15
N VAL A 128 19.10 -0.31 -9.46
CA VAL A 128 18.44 0.86 -10.04
C VAL A 128 16.94 0.64 -10.19
N TRP A 129 16.16 1.57 -9.67
CA TRP A 129 14.70 1.61 -9.85
C TRP A 129 14.33 2.25 -11.19
N THR A 130 13.42 1.61 -11.92
CA THR A 130 12.69 2.25 -13.00
C THR A 130 11.56 3.08 -12.41
N VAL A 131 11.39 4.30 -12.92
CA VAL A 131 10.39 5.25 -12.44
C VAL A 131 9.41 5.54 -13.56
N ARG A 132 8.12 5.30 -13.31
CA ARG A 132 7.05 5.54 -14.28
C ARG A 132 5.97 6.40 -13.65
N ASN A 133 5.80 7.62 -14.16
CA ASN A 133 4.64 8.45 -13.83
C ASN A 133 3.39 7.82 -14.46
N ILE A 134 2.36 7.59 -13.67
CA ILE A 134 1.11 7.03 -14.14
C ILE A 134 0.19 8.17 -14.56
N ASN A 135 -0.32 8.07 -15.78
CA ASN A 135 -1.38 8.95 -16.23
C ASN A 135 -2.72 8.44 -15.69
N ILE A 136 -3.16 9.03 -14.58
CA ILE A 136 -4.45 8.76 -13.95
C ILE A 136 -5.47 9.79 -14.46
N LEU A 137 -6.03 9.52 -15.65
CA LEU A 137 -7.14 10.28 -16.22
C LEU A 137 -8.46 9.89 -15.58
#